data_AF-A0A368GDJ0-F1
#
_entry.id   AF-A0A368GDJ0-F1
#
_cell.length_a   1.000
_cell.length_b   1.000
_cell.length_c   1.000
_cell.angle_alpha   90.00
_cell.angle_beta   90.00
_cell.angle_gamma   90.00
#
_symmetry.space_group_name_H-M   'P 1'
#
loop_
_entity.id
_entity.type
_entity.pdbx_description
1 polymer ?
#
loop_
_entity_poly.entity_id
_entity_poly.type
_entity_poly.pdbx_seq_one_letter_code
_entity_poly.pdbx_strand_id
1 'polypeptide(L)'
;MWRHFGASRPQLAADGSSNSFLKCGAVPDTLTTVDFGPSSEKNINSSFAAQKKHLPSGHGPLVNSEYYPGWLVLWGQKSATLPSPDEVVNSAKCRYTRFELTMELLLESLFLRN
;
A
#
# COMPACT_ATOMS: atom_id res chain seq x y z
N MET A 1 10.81 20.22 8.66
CA MET A 1 10.22 19.23 9.60
C MET A 1 11.21 18.17 10.05
N TRP A 2 11.87 17.48 9.11
CA TRP A 2 12.70 16.28 9.35
C TRP A 2 13.99 16.49 10.14
N ARG A 3 14.46 17.73 10.24
CA ARG A 3 15.70 18.11 10.94
C ARG A 3 15.65 17.92 12.46
N HIS A 4 14.46 17.76 13.05
CA HIS A 4 14.29 17.67 14.52
C HIS A 4 14.25 16.24 15.06
N PHE A 5 14.02 15.24 14.20
CA PHE A 5 13.80 13.85 14.65
C PHE A 5 15.03 12.95 14.50
N GLY A 6 16.10 13.43 13.87
CA GLY A 6 17.32 12.64 13.61
C GLY A 6 17.18 11.72 12.40
N ALA A 7 18.31 11.48 11.71
CA ALA A 7 18.35 10.80 10.41
C ALA A 7 17.96 9.31 10.44
N SER A 8 17.87 8.69 11.62
CA SER A 8 17.58 7.26 11.78
C SER A 8 16.09 6.91 11.80
N ARG A 9 15.19 7.90 11.87
CA ARG A 9 13.74 7.66 11.90
C ARG A 9 13.15 7.60 10.49
N PRO A 10 12.61 6.44 10.05
CA PRO A 10 11.89 6.36 8.79
C PRO A 10 10.69 7.31 8.80
N GLN A 11 10.46 7.97 7.67
CA GLN A 11 9.34 8.87 7.47
C GLN A 11 8.47 8.36 6.35
N LEU A 12 7.17 8.62 6.46
CA LEU A 12 6.16 8.11 5.55
C LEU A 12 5.34 9.28 5.01
N ALA A 13 5.03 9.23 3.72
CA ALA A 13 3.98 10.03 3.10
C ALA A 13 2.88 9.07 2.63
N ALA A 14 1.62 9.40 2.86
CA ALA A 14 0.47 8.58 2.51
C ALA A 14 -0.49 9.39 1.64
N ASP A 15 -0.91 8.79 0.52
CA ASP A 15 -1.80 9.39 -0.46
C ASP A 15 -2.67 8.32 -1.13
N GLY A 16 -3.74 8.75 -1.79
CA GLY A 16 -4.57 7.86 -2.60
C GLY A 16 -3.78 7.12 -3.69
N SER A 17 -4.22 5.91 -4.01
CA SER A 17 -3.44 4.95 -4.82
C SER A 17 -3.35 5.21 -6.34
N SER A 18 -3.47 6.46 -6.79
CA SER A 18 -3.41 6.84 -8.20
C SER A 18 -2.28 7.85 -8.47
N ASN A 19 -1.77 7.88 -9.70
CA ASN A 19 -0.68 8.80 -10.07
C ASN A 19 -1.05 10.28 -9.85
N SER A 20 -2.33 10.65 -9.92
CA SER A 20 -2.74 12.05 -9.73
C SER A 20 -2.59 12.52 -8.28
N PHE A 21 -2.81 11.64 -7.31
CA PHE A 21 -2.58 11.96 -5.89
C PHE A 21 -1.07 11.96 -5.58
N LEU A 22 -0.37 10.91 -6.03
CA LEU A 22 1.06 10.73 -5.77
C LEU A 22 1.94 11.81 -6.42
N LYS A 23 1.50 12.44 -7.52
CA LYS A 23 2.25 13.51 -8.20
C LYS A 23 2.61 14.67 -7.26
N CYS A 24 1.71 15.02 -6.34
CA CYS A 24 1.89 16.16 -5.43
C CYS A 24 2.10 15.73 -3.97
N GLY A 25 1.68 14.52 -3.60
CA GLY A 25 1.79 14.02 -2.23
C GLY A 25 3.11 13.31 -1.92
N ALA A 26 3.80 12.77 -2.92
CA ALA A 26 5.12 12.16 -2.72
C ALA A 26 6.16 13.21 -2.27
N VAL A 27 6.75 13.00 -1.10
CA VAL A 27 7.76 13.89 -0.52
C VAL A 27 9.16 13.26 -0.62
N PRO A 28 10.18 13.97 -1.12
CA PRO A 28 11.57 13.49 -1.12
C PRO A 28 12.02 13.03 0.27
N ASP A 29 12.86 12.00 0.29
CA ASP A 29 13.43 11.41 1.52
C ASP A 29 12.39 10.81 2.50
N THR A 30 11.18 10.55 2.01
CA THR A 30 10.16 9.77 2.72
C THR A 30 9.82 8.50 1.93
N LEU A 31 9.39 7.44 2.62
CA LEU A 31 8.80 6.30 1.97
C LEU A 31 7.37 6.67 1.55
N THR A 32 7.15 6.72 0.25
CA THR A 32 5.81 6.92 -0.33
C THR A 32 4.98 5.66 -0.14
N THR A 33 3.82 5.82 0.48
CA THR A 33 2.83 4.76 0.73
C THR A 33 1.49 5.17 0.11
N VAL A 34 0.61 4.20 -0.10
CA VAL A 34 -0.71 4.45 -0.67
C VAL A 34 -1.82 4.09 0.30
N ASP A 35 -3.00 4.65 0.14
CA ASP A 35 -4.23 4.20 0.80
C ASP A 35 -5.26 3.66 -0.21
N PHE A 36 -5.99 2.63 0.19
CA PHE A 36 -7.13 2.06 -0.56
C PHE A 36 -7.87 1.00 0.27
N GLY A 37 -9.18 0.86 0.00
CA GLY A 37 -10.04 -0.17 0.62
C GLY A 37 -10.09 -1.50 -0.15
N PRO A 38 -10.97 -2.42 0.25
CA PRO A 38 -11.23 -3.67 -0.46
C PRO A 38 -11.51 -3.43 -1.95
N SER A 39 -10.84 -4.20 -2.81
CA SER A 39 -11.02 -4.13 -4.25
C SER A 39 -10.59 -5.41 -4.93
N SER A 40 -10.80 -5.49 -6.25
CA SER A 40 -10.30 -6.59 -7.06
C SER A 40 -8.77 -6.65 -7.05
N GLU A 41 -8.20 -7.83 -7.24
CA GLU A 41 -6.75 -8.03 -7.37
C GLU A 41 -6.13 -7.12 -8.45
N LYS A 42 -6.83 -6.91 -9.57
CA LYS A 42 -6.39 -5.99 -10.63
C LYS A 42 -6.21 -4.56 -10.11
N ASN A 43 -7.12 -4.08 -9.28
CA ASN A 43 -7.08 -2.73 -8.72
C ASN A 43 -6.01 -2.61 -7.62
N ILE A 44 -5.82 -3.65 -6.81
CA ILE A 44 -4.73 -3.75 -5.83
C ILE A 44 -3.38 -3.69 -6.55
N ASN A 45 -3.23 -4.45 -7.64
CA ASN A 45 -2.03 -4.45 -8.48
C ASN A 45 -1.77 -3.07 -9.10
N SER A 46 -2.81 -2.40 -9.57
CA SER A 46 -2.71 -1.05 -10.13
C SER A 46 -2.30 -0.02 -9.07
N SER A 47 -2.85 -0.15 -7.85
CA SER A 47 -2.53 0.70 -6.70
C SER A 47 -1.04 0.60 -6.33
N PHE A 48 -0.52 -0.62 -6.23
CA PHE A 48 0.90 -0.81 -5.94
C PHE A 48 1.81 -0.50 -7.13
N ALA A 49 1.35 -0.65 -8.37
CA ALA A 49 2.09 -0.20 -9.54
C ALA A 49 2.24 1.34 -9.55
N ALA A 50 1.25 2.08 -9.05
CA ALA A 50 1.36 3.51 -8.85
C ALA A 50 2.39 3.84 -7.75
N GLN A 51 2.30 3.19 -6.58
CA GLN A 51 3.28 3.36 -5.48
C GLN A 51 4.72 3.13 -5.97
N LYS A 52 4.97 2.04 -6.71
CA LYS A 52 6.31 1.67 -7.21
C LYS A 52 7.00 2.77 -8.00
N LYS A 53 6.26 3.59 -8.75
CA LYS A 53 6.84 4.67 -9.56
C LYS A 53 7.46 5.78 -8.72
N HIS A 54 7.04 5.89 -7.46
CA HIS A 54 7.52 6.90 -6.51
C HIS A 54 8.49 6.31 -5.47
N LEU A 55 8.83 5.02 -5.58
CA LEU A 55 9.88 4.39 -4.78
C LEU A 55 11.26 4.61 -5.43
N PRO A 56 12.33 4.76 -4.63
CA PRO A 56 13.70 4.85 -5.15
C PRO A 56 14.02 3.67 -6.07
N SER A 57 14.29 3.96 -7.36
CA SER A 57 14.54 2.96 -8.40
C SER A 57 13.45 1.88 -8.53
N GLY A 58 12.22 2.15 -8.07
CA GLY A 58 11.13 1.17 -8.06
C GLY A 58 11.26 0.07 -6.99
N HIS A 59 12.21 0.20 -6.07
CA HIS A 59 12.48 -0.79 -5.02
C HIS A 59 12.06 -0.28 -3.64
N GLY A 60 11.46 -1.17 -2.84
CA GLY A 60 11.02 -0.87 -1.49
C GLY A 60 9.78 -1.67 -1.11
N PRO A 61 9.34 -1.59 0.16
CA PRO A 61 8.13 -2.26 0.60
C PRO A 61 6.90 -1.63 -0.06
N LEU A 62 5.96 -2.49 -0.46
CA LEU A 62 4.63 -2.07 -0.93
C LEU A 62 3.74 -1.94 0.30
N VAL A 63 3.26 -0.72 0.56
CA VAL A 63 2.60 -0.38 1.81
C VAL A 63 1.26 0.26 1.50
N ASN A 64 0.20 -0.38 1.97
CA ASN A 64 -1.10 0.26 2.13
C ASN A 64 -1.18 0.76 3.58
N SER A 65 -1.02 2.07 3.77
CA SER A 65 -1.00 2.70 5.10
C SER A 65 -2.38 2.77 5.73
N GLU A 66 -3.43 2.79 4.91
CA GLU A 66 -4.82 2.85 5.35
C GLU A 66 -5.68 1.91 4.51
N TYR A 67 -5.85 0.69 5.04
CA TYR A 67 -6.80 -0.25 4.48
C TYR A 67 -8.17 0.00 5.11
N TYR A 68 -9.16 0.36 4.29
CA TYR A 68 -10.50 0.75 4.74
C TYR A 68 -11.51 -0.42 4.70
N PRO A 69 -11.62 -1.28 5.73
CA PRO A 69 -12.62 -2.36 5.76
C PRO A 69 -14.07 -1.85 5.91
N GLY A 70 -14.24 -0.54 6.06
CA GLY A 70 -15.52 0.15 6.16
C GLY A 70 -15.35 1.63 5.85
N TRP A 71 -16.35 2.44 6.19
CA TRP A 71 -16.35 3.87 5.91
C TRP A 71 -16.99 4.68 7.03
N LEU A 72 -16.70 5.97 7.07
CA LEU A 72 -17.31 6.92 7.99
C LEU A 72 -18.79 7.12 7.66
N VAL A 73 -19.59 7.41 8.69
CA VAL A 73 -20.97 7.90 8.55
C VAL A 73 -21.05 9.31 9.12
N LEU A 74 -21.75 10.19 8.40
CA LEU A 74 -21.92 11.58 8.82
C LEU A 74 -23.18 11.75 9.67
N TRP A 75 -23.25 12.84 10.45
CA TRP A 75 -24.47 13.20 11.19
C TRP A 75 -25.67 13.31 10.23
N GLY A 76 -26.77 12.63 10.57
CA GLY A 76 -27.98 12.56 9.74
C GLY A 76 -27.95 11.46 8.66
N GLN A 77 -26.82 10.78 8.44
CA GLN A 77 -26.74 9.63 7.54
C GLN A 77 -27.20 8.36 8.26
N LYS A 78 -28.10 7.59 7.63
CA LYS A 78 -28.68 6.36 8.23
C LYS A 78 -27.83 5.10 8.02
N SER A 79 -27.04 5.05 6.96
CA SER A 79 -26.17 3.91 6.65
C SER A 79 -25.06 4.30 5.67
N ALA A 80 -23.99 3.51 5.64
CA ALA A 80 -22.98 3.53 4.58
C ALA A 80 -23.03 2.21 3.80
N THR A 81 -22.71 2.26 2.51
CA THR A 81 -22.40 1.05 1.75
C THR A 81 -21.01 0.58 2.17
N LEU A 82 -20.95 -0.59 2.80
CA LEU A 82 -19.71 -1.17 3.31
C LEU A 82 -19.31 -2.39 2.48
N PRO A 83 -18.00 -2.66 2.35
CA PRO A 83 -17.53 -3.94 1.82
C PRO A 83 -18.07 -5.11 2.64
N SER A 84 -18.38 -6.22 1.99
CA SER A 84 -18.72 -7.46 2.69
C SER A 84 -17.49 -8.03 3.43
N PRO A 85 -17.69 -8.83 4.51
CA PRO A 85 -16.58 -9.50 5.19
C PRO A 85 -15.71 -10.32 4.23
N ASP A 86 -16.31 -10.98 3.23
CA ASP A 86 -15.58 -11.75 2.23
C ASP A 86 -14.71 -10.87 1.33
N GLU A 87 -15.20 -9.72 0.88
CA GLU A 87 -14.39 -8.75 0.13
C GLU A 87 -13.21 -8.24 0.96
N VAL A 88 -13.45 -7.94 2.24
CA VAL A 88 -12.40 -7.52 3.18
C VAL A 88 -11.33 -8.60 3.34
N VAL A 89 -11.74 -9.85 3.56
CA VAL A 89 -10.81 -10.97 3.77
C VAL A 89 -10.06 -11.32 2.50
N ASN A 90 -10.75 -11.39 1.36
CA ASN A 90 -10.13 -11.81 0.09
C ASN A 90 -9.12 -10.78 -0.43
N SER A 91 -9.46 -9.50 -0.36
CA SER A 91 -8.53 -8.44 -0.77
C SER A 91 -7.38 -8.24 0.22
N ALA A 92 -7.57 -8.52 1.52
CA ALA A 92 -6.47 -8.60 2.47
C ALA A 92 -5.53 -9.78 2.14
N LYS A 93 -6.08 -10.98 1.92
CA LYS A 93 -5.30 -12.17 1.55
C LYS A 93 -4.41 -11.93 0.33
N CYS A 94 -4.96 -11.36 -0.74
CA CYS A 94 -4.22 -11.02 -1.96
C CYS A 94 -2.93 -10.22 -1.69
N ARG A 95 -2.92 -9.35 -0.65
CA ARG A 95 -1.73 -8.61 -0.23
C ARG A 95 -0.72 -9.48 0.54
N TYR A 96 -1.19 -10.39 1.39
CA TYR A 96 -0.33 -11.26 2.22
C TYR A 96 0.29 -12.41 1.43
N THR A 97 -0.46 -13.11 0.57
CA THR A 97 0.08 -14.23 -0.22
C THR A 97 1.21 -13.79 -1.15
N ARG A 98 1.21 -12.50 -1.54
CA ARG A 98 2.31 -11.90 -2.30
C ARG A 98 3.60 -11.82 -1.51
N PHE A 99 3.55 -11.54 -0.21
CA PHE A 99 4.74 -11.49 0.63
C PHE A 99 5.40 -12.88 0.72
N GLU A 100 4.59 -13.92 0.90
CA GLU A 100 5.06 -15.31 0.94
C GLU A 100 5.67 -15.76 -0.40
N LEU A 101 4.97 -15.56 -1.52
CA LEU A 101 5.48 -15.93 -2.85
C LEU A 101 6.76 -15.17 -3.24
N THR A 102 6.90 -13.92 -2.80
CA THR A 102 8.13 -13.15 -3.08
C THR A 102 9.31 -13.67 -2.26
N MET A 103 9.08 -14.13 -1.04
CA MET A 103 10.10 -14.77 -0.20
C MET A 103 10.48 -16.16 -0.71
N GLU A 104 9.51 -16.97 -1.15
CA GLU A 104 9.78 -18.27 -1.79
C GLU A 104 10.60 -18.10 -3.07
N LEU A 105 10.21 -17.20 -3.97
CA LEU A 105 10.98 -16.94 -5.20
C LEU A 105 12.38 -16.36 -4.91
N LEU A 106 12.54 -15.55 -3.86
CA LEU A 106 13.86 -15.05 -3.45
C LEU A 106 14.73 -16.19 -2.93
N LEU A 107 14.18 -17.06 -2.08
CA LEU A 107 14.86 -18.24 -1.54
C LEU A 107 15.23 -19.21 -2.67
N GLU A 108 14.32 -19.52 -3.59
CA GLU A 108 14.61 -20.36 -4.75
C GLU A 108 15.70 -19.74 -5.65
N SER A 109 15.69 -18.42 -5.87
CA SER A 109 16.74 -17.75 -6.66
C SER A 109 18.11 -17.71 -5.96
N LEU A 110 18.15 -17.88 -4.64
CA LEU A 110 19.38 -17.97 -3.85
C LEU A 110 19.88 -19.42 -3.78
N PHE A 111 18.98 -20.40 -3.74
CA PHE A 111 19.33 -21.83 -3.71
C PHE A 111 19.68 -22.42 -5.09
N LEU A 112 19.11 -21.92 -6.19
CA LEU A 112 19.44 -22.35 -7.55
C LEU A 112 20.73 -21.71 -8.11
N ARG A 113 21.42 -20.91 -7.31
CA ARG A 113 22.73 -20.29 -7.63
C ARG A 113 23.92 -21.00 -6.97
N ASN A 114 23.76 -22.27 -6.60
CA ASN A 114 24.82 -23.19 -6.21
C ASN A 114 24.79 -24.46 -7.08
#